data_AF-A0A957TY06-F1
#
_entry.id   AF-A0A957TY06-F1
#
_cell.length_a   1.000
_cell.length_b   1.000
_cell.length_c   1.000
_cell.angle_alpha   90.00
_cell.angle_beta   90.00
_cell.angle_gamma   90.00
#
_symmetry.space_group_name_H-M   'P 1'
#
loop_
_entity.id
_entity.type
_entity.pdbx_description
1 polymer ?
#
loop_
_entity_poly.entity_id
_entity_poly.type
_entity_poly.pdbx_seq_one_letter_code
_entity_poly.pdbx_strand_id
1 'polypeptide(L)'
;FLDNHDMNRFLYVAGDELGRLKLAAALMFALGGPPIIYYGTEVGLSQPRAKGPHREEARHPMLWGATQNRELFSFFQEWIALRRAHDALRFGDLQTLALDEAQGIWEFTRRAGADHVRFRLDLRANVLVRLE
;
A
#
# COMPACT_ATOMS: atom_id res chain seq x y z
N PHE A 1 -6.13 6.45 -0.14
CA PHE A 1 -4.94 6.84 -0.93
C PHE A 1 -3.77 6.99 0.03
N LEU A 2 -2.53 6.91 -0.49
CA LEU A 2 -1.31 7.15 0.30
C LEU A 2 -0.76 8.56 0.08
N ASP A 3 -0.87 9.06 -1.14
CA ASP A 3 -0.42 10.38 -1.57
C ASP A 3 -1.27 10.90 -2.74
N ASN A 4 -1.06 12.17 -3.09
CA ASN A 4 -1.66 12.86 -4.21
C ASN A 4 -0.82 14.10 -4.60
N HIS A 5 -1.34 14.91 -5.52
CA HIS A 5 -0.68 16.11 -6.06
C HIS A 5 -0.60 17.33 -5.11
N ASP A 6 -1.16 17.25 -3.90
CA ASP A 6 -1.25 18.36 -2.93
C ASP A 6 -0.45 18.14 -1.64
N MET A 7 0.18 16.98 -1.51
CA MET A 7 1.00 16.60 -0.36
C MET A 7 2.35 16.06 -0.80
N ASN A 8 3.27 15.88 0.13
CA ASN A 8 4.49 15.13 -0.17
C ASN A 8 4.12 13.70 -0.58
N ARG A 9 4.82 13.14 -1.58
CA ARG A 9 4.76 11.74 -1.95
C ARG A 9 5.04 10.87 -0.74
N PHE A 10 4.34 9.76 -0.63
CA PHE A 10 4.44 8.88 0.53
C PHE A 10 5.87 8.33 0.66
N LEU A 11 6.48 7.91 -0.46
CA LEU A 11 7.83 7.35 -0.46
C LEU A 11 8.86 8.31 0.14
N TYR A 12 8.77 9.60 -0.19
CA TYR A 12 9.61 10.63 0.40
C TYR A 12 9.38 10.81 1.91
N VAL A 13 8.12 10.88 2.35
CA VAL A 13 7.79 10.99 3.78
C VAL A 13 8.25 9.76 4.56
N ALA A 14 8.28 8.59 3.90
CA ALA A 14 8.77 7.34 4.44
C ALA A 14 10.31 7.22 4.42
N GLY A 15 11.05 8.24 3.98
CA GLY A 15 12.51 8.22 3.92
C GLY A 15 13.06 7.36 2.77
N ASP A 16 12.32 7.24 1.67
CA ASP A 16 12.63 6.41 0.51
C ASP A 16 12.73 4.89 0.81
N GLU A 17 12.15 4.47 1.94
CA GLU A 17 12.08 3.09 2.37
C GLU A 17 10.95 2.32 1.65
N LEU A 18 11.31 1.53 0.63
CA LEU A 18 10.36 0.75 -0.17
C LEU A 18 9.54 -0.24 0.67
N GLY A 19 10.11 -0.79 1.75
CA GLY A 19 9.39 -1.69 2.66
C GLY A 19 8.18 -1.01 3.30
N ARG A 20 8.34 0.26 3.71
CA ARG A 20 7.24 1.07 4.28
C ARG A 20 6.16 1.36 3.24
N LEU A 21 6.55 1.65 2.00
CA LEU A 21 5.60 1.86 0.90
C LEU A 21 4.81 0.59 0.59
N LYS A 22 5.48 -0.57 0.49
CA LYS A 22 4.81 -1.86 0.28
C LYS A 22 3.83 -2.18 1.41
N LEU A 23 4.22 -1.95 2.67
CA LEU A 23 3.35 -2.14 3.84
C LEU A 23 2.11 -1.23 3.79
N ALA A 24 2.30 0.06 3.52
CA ALA A 24 1.20 1.01 3.41
C ALA A 24 0.26 0.68 2.23
N ALA A 25 0.81 0.26 1.09
CA ALA A 25 0.03 -0.16 -0.07
C ALA A 25 -0.77 -1.43 0.22
N ALA A 26 -0.17 -2.44 0.84
CA ALA A 26 -0.87 -3.64 1.28
C ALA A 26 -2.04 -3.32 2.21
N LEU A 27 -1.83 -2.45 3.20
CA LEU A 27 -2.91 -1.97 4.06
C LEU A 27 -4.01 -1.25 3.26
N MET A 28 -3.66 -0.34 2.35
CA MET A 28 -4.64 0.32 1.49
C MET A 28 -5.49 -0.68 0.69
N PHE A 29 -4.90 -1.76 0.19
CA PHE A 29 -5.62 -2.81 -0.51
C PHE A 29 -6.39 -3.76 0.43
N ALA A 30 -5.98 -3.90 1.68
CA ALA A 30 -6.56 -4.85 2.63
C ALA A 30 -7.66 -4.26 3.52
N LEU A 31 -7.70 -2.93 3.74
CA LEU A 31 -8.64 -2.29 4.68
C LEU A 31 -10.02 -1.98 4.09
N GLY A 32 -10.20 -2.13 2.77
CA GLY A 32 -11.50 -1.89 2.10
C GLY A 32 -11.61 -0.50 1.50
N GLY A 33 -12.76 -0.20 0.90
CA GLY A 33 -12.97 1.03 0.13
C GLY A 33 -12.20 1.07 -1.21
N PRO A 34 -12.39 2.11 -2.04
CA PRO A 34 -11.68 2.22 -3.31
C PRO A 34 -10.19 2.59 -3.08
N PRO A 35 -9.22 1.74 -3.46
CA PRO A 35 -7.81 2.12 -3.45
C PRO A 35 -7.59 3.18 -4.54
N ILE A 36 -6.80 4.19 -4.22
CA ILE A 36 -6.43 5.27 -5.15
C ILE A 36 -4.91 5.33 -5.12
N ILE A 37 -4.31 5.06 -6.27
CA ILE A 37 -2.86 5.09 -6.52
C ILE A 37 -2.57 6.37 -7.29
N TYR A 38 -1.64 7.17 -6.78
CA TYR A 38 -1.15 8.34 -7.51
C TYR A 38 0.01 7.93 -8.42
N TYR A 39 0.06 8.49 -9.63
CA TYR A 39 0.97 8.02 -10.66
C TYR A 39 2.43 8.02 -10.17
N GLY A 40 3.14 6.97 -10.53
CA GLY A 40 4.55 6.82 -10.18
C GLY A 40 4.77 6.15 -8.83
N THR A 41 3.79 6.17 -7.91
CA THR A 41 3.93 5.51 -6.60
C THR A 41 4.18 4.01 -6.78
N GLU A 42 3.52 3.37 -7.74
CA GLU A 42 3.69 1.95 -8.09
C GLU A 42 5.04 1.61 -8.73
N VAL A 43 5.82 2.61 -9.17
CA VAL A 43 7.16 2.42 -9.75
C VAL A 43 8.27 3.10 -8.96
N GLY A 44 7.97 3.62 -7.77
CA GLY A 44 8.95 4.20 -6.85
C GLY A 44 9.29 5.67 -7.12
N LEU A 45 8.40 6.42 -7.77
CA LEU A 45 8.57 7.86 -7.94
C LEU A 45 8.48 8.56 -6.57
N SER A 46 9.59 9.17 -6.17
CA SER A 46 9.71 10.00 -4.97
C SER A 46 9.85 11.48 -5.34
N GLN A 47 10.27 12.31 -4.39
CA GLN A 47 10.61 13.71 -4.59
C GLN A 47 11.94 14.06 -3.89
N PRO A 48 12.73 15.01 -4.41
CA PRO A 48 14.06 15.32 -3.89
C PRO A 48 14.06 16.18 -2.61
N ARG A 49 12.94 16.84 -2.29
CA ARG A 49 12.79 17.73 -1.14
C ARG A 49 11.33 17.88 -0.76
N ALA A 50 11.05 18.41 0.42
CA ALA A 50 9.70 18.69 0.87
C ALA A 50 9.01 19.70 -0.07
N LYS A 51 7.67 19.62 -0.15
CA LYS A 51 6.88 20.49 -1.02
C LYS A 51 7.16 21.96 -0.75
N GLY A 52 7.41 22.72 -1.81
CA GLY A 52 7.42 24.16 -1.80
C GLY A 52 6.00 24.75 -1.74
N PRO A 53 5.88 26.08 -1.75
CA PRO A 53 4.59 26.78 -1.72
C PRO A 53 3.68 26.44 -2.91
N HIS A 54 4.24 25.92 -4.01
CA HIS A 54 3.50 25.60 -5.24
C HIS A 54 3.17 24.10 -5.39
N ARG A 55 3.51 23.26 -4.41
CA ARG A 55 3.22 21.80 -4.38
C ARG A 55 3.74 21.05 -5.61
N GLU A 56 4.78 21.59 -6.24
CA GLU A 56 5.39 21.13 -7.47
C GLU A 56 6.13 19.80 -7.32
N GLU A 57 6.68 19.54 -6.12
CA GLU A 57 7.51 18.36 -5.86
C GLU A 57 6.73 17.04 -5.98
N ALA A 58 5.42 17.04 -5.76
CA ALA A 58 4.60 15.85 -5.97
C ALA A 58 4.29 15.58 -7.45
N ARG A 59 4.70 16.48 -8.36
CA ARG A 59 4.27 16.49 -9.76
C ARG A 59 5.45 16.26 -10.73
N HIS A 60 6.53 15.65 -10.24
CA HIS A 60 7.68 15.27 -11.07
C HIS A 60 7.27 14.35 -12.23
N PRO A 61 7.96 14.44 -13.39
CA PRO A 61 7.70 13.56 -14.51
C PRO A 61 7.70 12.08 -14.15
N MET A 62 6.82 11.32 -14.79
CA MET A 62 6.72 9.87 -14.60
C MET A 62 8.05 9.16 -14.97
N LEU A 63 8.39 8.13 -14.19
CA LEU A 63 9.49 7.22 -14.51
C LEU A 63 9.06 6.30 -15.65
N TRP A 64 9.93 6.12 -16.66
CA TRP A 64 9.66 5.32 -17.85
C TRP A 64 10.78 4.33 -18.14
N GLY A 65 10.43 3.20 -18.75
CA GLY A 65 11.40 2.21 -19.22
C GLY A 65 12.21 1.60 -18.08
N ALA A 66 13.53 1.72 -18.14
CA ALA A 66 14.45 1.12 -17.17
C ALA A 66 14.49 1.85 -15.81
N THR A 67 13.96 3.07 -15.72
CA THR A 67 13.96 3.84 -14.46
C THR A 67 12.83 3.45 -13.51
N GLN A 68 11.88 2.63 -13.96
CA GLN A 68 10.81 2.12 -13.12
C GLN A 68 11.31 1.00 -12.21
N ASN A 69 10.93 1.02 -10.92
CA ASN A 69 11.10 -0.13 -10.06
C ASN A 69 10.11 -1.24 -10.46
N ARG A 70 10.61 -2.25 -11.19
CA ARG A 70 9.79 -3.36 -11.71
C ARG A 70 9.27 -4.29 -10.63
N GLU A 71 10.04 -4.50 -9.57
CA GLU A 71 9.61 -5.33 -8.45
C GLU A 71 8.43 -4.70 -7.70
N LEU A 72 8.50 -3.39 -7.46
CA LEU A 72 7.38 -2.65 -6.87
C LEU A 72 6.16 -2.64 -7.78
N PHE A 73 6.37 -2.49 -9.09
CA PHE A 73 5.29 -2.53 -10.06
C PHE A 73 4.55 -3.88 -10.03
N SER A 74 5.30 -4.98 -10.07
CA SER A 74 4.74 -6.34 -9.94
C SER A 74 4.00 -6.53 -8.62
N PHE A 75 4.55 -6.03 -7.51
CA PHE A 75 3.88 -6.07 -6.21
C PHE A 75 2.51 -5.37 -6.25
N PHE A 76 2.40 -4.18 -6.85
CA PHE A 76 1.11 -3.51 -7.00
C PHE A 76 0.15 -4.30 -7.90
N GLN A 77 0.65 -4.91 -8.99
CA GLN A 77 -0.17 -5.76 -9.87
C GLN A 77 -0.71 -6.99 -9.12
N GLU A 78 0.12 -7.64 -8.31
CA GLU A 78 -0.28 -8.79 -7.47
C GLU A 78 -1.37 -8.41 -6.47
N TRP A 79 -1.24 -7.26 -5.79
CA TRP A 79 -2.27 -6.80 -4.86
C TRP A 79 -3.57 -6.37 -5.54
N ILE A 80 -3.48 -5.77 -6.72
CA ILE A 80 -4.67 -5.47 -7.54
C ILE A 80 -5.35 -6.78 -7.96
N ALA A 81 -4.57 -7.79 -8.38
CA ALA A 81 -5.10 -9.10 -8.76
C ALA A 81 -5.74 -9.80 -7.56
N LEU A 82 -5.09 -9.79 -6.39
CA LEU A 82 -5.63 -10.36 -5.16
C LEU A 82 -6.95 -9.69 -4.75
N ARG A 83 -7.00 -8.36 -4.76
CA ARG A 83 -8.24 -7.61 -4.50
C ARG A 83 -9.33 -7.90 -5.52
N ARG A 84 -8.96 -8.22 -6.77
CA ARG A 84 -9.90 -8.65 -7.81
C ARG A 84 -10.33 -10.11 -7.65
N ALA A 85 -9.55 -10.96 -7.03
CA ALA A 85 -9.94 -12.35 -6.79
C ALA A 85 -10.88 -12.50 -5.58
N HIS A 86 -10.80 -11.58 -4.61
CA HIS A 86 -11.52 -11.69 -3.34
C HIS A 86 -12.50 -10.52 -3.10
N ASP A 87 -13.79 -10.82 -3.11
CA ASP A 87 -14.85 -9.87 -2.74
C ASP A 87 -14.74 -9.44 -1.28
N ALA A 88 -14.19 -10.30 -0.41
CA ALA A 88 -13.87 -9.98 0.98
C ALA A 88 -13.01 -8.72 1.08
N LEU A 89 -12.04 -8.53 0.17
CA LEU A 89 -11.18 -7.35 0.19
C LEU A 89 -11.93 -6.09 -0.27
N ARG A 90 -12.90 -6.23 -1.16
CA ARG A 90 -13.66 -5.09 -1.71
C ARG A 90 -14.78 -4.63 -0.80
N PHE A 91 -15.59 -5.58 -0.34
CA PHE A 91 -16.88 -5.34 0.32
C PHE A 91 -16.98 -5.99 1.71
N GLY A 92 -16.03 -6.84 2.08
CA GLY A 92 -16.11 -7.61 3.31
C GLY A 92 -15.89 -6.78 4.57
N ASP A 93 -16.45 -7.25 5.67
CA ASP A 93 -16.23 -6.64 6.98
C ASP A 93 -14.81 -6.95 7.47
N LEU A 94 -14.23 -6.00 8.23
CA LEU A 94 -12.93 -6.18 8.87
C LEU A 94 -13.11 -6.60 10.32
N GLN A 95 -12.41 -7.65 10.74
CA GLN A 95 -12.37 -8.08 12.14
C GLN A 95 -10.92 -8.26 12.60
N THR A 96 -10.52 -7.52 13.63
CA THR A 96 -9.22 -7.75 14.30
C THR A 96 -9.28 -9.06 15.09
N LEU A 97 -8.29 -9.93 14.87
CA LEU A 97 -8.10 -11.18 15.59
C LEU A 97 -7.11 -11.02 16.75
N ALA A 98 -6.00 -10.32 16.51
CA ALA A 98 -4.98 -10.05 17.52
C ALA A 98 -4.25 -8.74 17.21
N LEU A 99 -3.87 -8.01 18.26
CA LEU A 99 -3.02 -6.83 18.17
C LEU A 99 -1.99 -6.89 19.29
N ASP A 100 -0.73 -7.05 18.93
CA ASP A 100 0.41 -6.96 19.83
C ASP A 100 1.15 -5.66 19.54
N GLU A 101 0.88 -4.62 20.33
CA GLU A 101 1.51 -3.31 20.18
C GLU A 101 3.02 -3.36 20.51
N ALA A 102 3.41 -4.20 21.46
CA ALA A 102 4.79 -4.35 21.92
C ALA A 102 5.69 -5.03 20.87
N GLN A 103 5.11 -5.86 20.00
CA GLN A 103 5.79 -6.45 18.84
C GLN A 103 5.45 -5.74 17.52
N GLY A 104 4.39 -4.93 17.49
CA GLY A 104 3.87 -4.31 16.27
C GLY A 104 3.18 -5.30 15.34
N ILE A 105 2.60 -6.39 15.87
CA ILE A 105 1.90 -7.38 15.07
C ILE A 105 0.40 -7.09 15.08
N TRP A 106 -0.20 -7.03 13.89
CA TRP A 106 -1.65 -6.95 13.73
C TRP A 106 -2.16 -8.09 12.87
N GLU A 107 -3.06 -8.90 13.44
CA GLU A 107 -3.81 -9.91 12.73
C GLU A 107 -5.27 -9.50 12.58
N PHE A 108 -5.79 -9.58 11.36
CA PHE A 108 -7.19 -9.31 11.07
C PHE A 108 -7.69 -10.13 9.90
N THR A 109 -8.99 -10.18 9.74
CA THR A 109 -9.65 -10.84 8.62
C THR A 109 -10.52 -9.87 7.85
N ARG A 110 -10.72 -10.18 6.58
CA ARG A 110 -11.77 -9.61 5.73
C ARG A 110 -12.73 -10.71 5.35
N ARG A 111 -14.04 -10.48 5.46
CA ARG A 111 -15.04 -11.51 5.16
C ARG A 111 -16.22 -10.96 4.37
N ALA A 112 -16.55 -11.62 3.26
CA ALA A 112 -17.78 -11.39 2.50
C ALA A 112 -18.43 -12.75 2.17
N GLY A 113 -19.46 -13.14 2.94
CA GLY A 113 -20.11 -14.43 2.79
C GLY A 113 -19.16 -15.60 3.09
N ALA A 114 -18.88 -16.41 2.06
CA ALA A 114 -17.94 -17.53 2.12
C ALA A 114 -16.50 -17.14 1.77
N ASP A 115 -16.28 -15.98 1.14
CA ASP A 115 -14.94 -15.48 0.86
C ASP A 115 -14.33 -14.85 2.11
N HIS A 116 -13.10 -15.23 2.41
CA HIS A 116 -12.42 -14.89 3.65
C HIS A 116 -10.92 -14.77 3.37
N VAL A 117 -10.30 -13.70 3.87
CA VAL A 117 -8.85 -13.47 3.74
C VAL A 117 -8.31 -13.06 5.10
N ARG A 118 -7.23 -13.72 5.53
CA ARG A 118 -6.55 -13.43 6.80
C ARG A 118 -5.22 -12.72 6.56
N PHE A 119 -4.98 -11.68 7.33
CA PHE A 119 -3.73 -10.92 7.32
C PHE A 119 -3.01 -11.07 8.64
N ARG A 120 -1.67 -11.18 8.58
CA ARG A 120 -0.77 -11.02 9.72
C ARG A 120 0.32 -10.03 9.33
N LEU A 121 0.22 -8.82 9.81
CA LEU A 121 1.14 -7.74 9.45
C LEU A 121 2.14 -7.50 10.57
N ASP A 122 3.41 -7.34 10.20
CA ASP A 122 4.44 -6.75 11.05
C ASP A 122 4.56 -5.27 10.68
N LEU A 123 3.98 -4.42 11.53
CA LEU A 123 3.93 -2.97 11.35
C LEU A 123 5.30 -2.30 11.50
N ARG A 124 6.34 -3.05 11.87
CA ARG A 124 7.72 -2.55 12.01
C ARG A 124 8.59 -2.89 10.81
N ALA A 125 8.26 -3.95 10.06
CA ALA A 125 9.16 -4.42 9.01
C ALA A 125 8.50 -5.00 7.75
N ASN A 126 7.35 -5.69 7.81
CA ASN A 126 6.88 -6.52 6.67
C ASN A 126 5.37 -6.87 6.66
N VAL A 127 4.87 -7.24 5.48
CA VAL A 127 3.51 -7.78 5.28
C VAL A 127 3.58 -9.29 5.06
N LEU A 128 2.83 -10.07 5.84
CA LEU A 128 2.58 -11.48 5.55
C LEU A 128 1.09 -11.70 5.31
N VAL A 129 0.74 -12.17 4.10
CA VAL A 129 -0.64 -12.50 3.73
C VAL A 129 -0.80 -14.02 3.76
N ARG A 130 -1.89 -14.51 4.35
CA ARG A 130 -2.27 -15.93 4.27
C ARG A 130 -3.69 -16.03 3.73
N LEU A 131 -3.83 -16.76 2.62
CA LEU A 131 -5.12 -17.12 2.07
C LEU A 131 -5.51 -18.46 2.72
N GLU A 132 -6.55 -18.45 3.54
CA GLU A 132 -7.12 -19.62 4.20
C GLU A 132 -8.55 -19.84 3.69
#